data_AF-A0A9C7WFS2-F1
#
_entry.id   AF-A0A9C7WFS2-F1
#
_cell.length_a   1.000
_cell.length_b   1.000
_cell.length_c   1.000
_cell.angle_alpha   90.00
_cell.angle_beta   90.00
_cell.angle_gamma   90.00
#
_symmetry.space_group_name_H-M   'P 1'
#
loop_
_entity.id
_entity.type
_entity.pdbx_description
1 polymer ?
#
loop_
_entity_poly.entity_id
_entity_poly.type
_entity_poly.pdbx_seq_one_letter_code
_entity_poly.pdbx_strand_id
1 'polypeptide(L)'
;MRYILLAISAALLPLVVRAQEPPPFLFLAKGDTVYIWLSRTPRIGWGFEVYRRAPGEREFRKLTPEPIRGARTPEEVQSALGDLYRWVAEALDADNPFQVLRRLRSDSFRGSILSLLDMRVARVLGRLYVDTTATGPGPYRYRIVLVDRLGRQRE
;
A
#
# COMPACT_ATOMS: atom_id res chain seq x y z
N MET A 1 22.14 23.74 -64.67
CA MET A 1 23.06 23.14 -63.67
C MET A 1 22.77 23.77 -62.31
N ARG A 2 22.20 22.97 -61.37
CA ARG A 2 22.18 23.02 -59.88
C ARG A 2 22.02 24.40 -59.17
N TYR A 3 21.23 24.61 -58.10
CA TYR A 3 20.92 23.80 -56.91
C TYR A 3 19.60 24.26 -56.28
N ILE A 4 18.78 23.36 -55.73
CA ILE A 4 17.77 23.69 -54.71
C ILE A 4 18.26 23.11 -53.39
N LEU A 5 18.53 23.99 -52.41
CA LEU A 5 18.83 23.63 -51.03
C LEU A 5 17.51 23.21 -50.36
N LEU A 6 17.42 21.96 -49.90
CA LEU A 6 16.36 21.51 -48.99
C LEU A 6 16.94 21.52 -47.57
N ALA A 7 16.53 22.50 -46.77
CA ALA A 7 16.85 22.56 -45.35
C ALA A 7 15.90 21.62 -44.58
N ILE A 8 16.41 20.47 -44.16
CA ILE A 8 15.70 19.57 -43.24
C ILE A 8 15.86 20.13 -41.83
N SER A 9 14.82 20.80 -41.33
CA SER A 9 14.77 21.26 -39.95
C SER A 9 14.40 20.08 -39.06
N ALA A 10 15.39 19.48 -38.41
CA ALA A 10 15.19 18.46 -37.39
C ALA A 10 14.66 19.12 -36.11
N ALA A 11 13.34 19.20 -35.96
CA ALA A 11 12.72 19.58 -34.70
C ALA A 11 12.95 18.45 -33.68
N LEU A 12 13.96 18.60 -32.81
CA LEU A 12 14.07 17.83 -31.57
C LEU A 12 12.87 18.16 -30.69
N LEU A 13 11.82 17.36 -30.76
CA LEU A 13 10.77 17.37 -29.75
C LEU A 13 11.33 16.70 -28.48
N PRO A 14 11.38 17.41 -27.34
CA PRO A 14 11.79 16.79 -26.10
C PRO A 14 10.77 15.71 -25.76
N LEU A 15 11.23 14.45 -25.73
CA LEU A 15 10.47 13.35 -25.18
C LEU A 15 10.31 13.66 -23.69
N VAL A 16 9.17 14.25 -23.30
CA VAL A 16 8.83 14.43 -21.90
C VAL A 16 8.50 13.03 -21.38
N VAL A 17 9.54 12.32 -20.95
CA VAL A 17 9.41 11.12 -20.14
C VAL A 17 8.83 11.58 -18.82
N ARG A 18 7.50 11.58 -18.71
CA ARG A 18 6.86 11.65 -17.40
C ARG A 18 7.16 10.34 -16.71
N ALA A 19 8.21 10.33 -15.90
CA ALA A 19 8.40 9.30 -14.90
C ALA A 19 7.08 9.17 -14.13
N GLN A 20 6.42 8.02 -14.23
CA GLN A 20 5.24 7.76 -13.42
C GLN A 20 5.69 7.86 -11.96
N GLU A 21 5.02 8.71 -11.19
CA GLU A 21 5.21 8.67 -9.74
C GLU A 21 5.00 7.24 -9.27
N PRO A 22 5.91 6.69 -8.45
CA PRO A 22 5.78 5.33 -7.99
C PRO A 22 4.43 5.18 -7.29
N PRO A 23 3.74 4.05 -7.48
CA PRO A 23 2.46 3.82 -6.82
C PRO A 23 2.63 4.00 -5.30
N PRO A 24 1.62 4.51 -4.58
CA PRO A 24 1.69 4.73 -3.14
C PRO A 24 1.61 3.41 -2.34
N PHE A 25 1.98 2.29 -2.96
CA PHE A 25 2.02 0.96 -2.39
C PHE A 25 3.15 0.12 -3.03
N LEU A 26 3.63 -0.85 -2.26
CA LEU A 26 4.47 -1.94 -2.70
C LEU A 26 3.58 -3.17 -2.94
N PHE A 27 3.95 -4.01 -3.89
CA PHE A 27 3.28 -5.30 -4.08
C PHE A 27 4.30 -6.40 -4.37
N LEU A 28 3.93 -7.63 -4.00
CA LEU A 28 4.69 -8.84 -4.29
C LEU A 28 3.71 -9.96 -4.65
N ALA A 29 4.01 -10.73 -5.68
CA ALA A 29 3.24 -11.92 -6.04
C ALA A 29 4.08 -13.19 -5.78
N LYS A 30 3.48 -14.19 -5.15
CA LYS A 30 4.08 -15.52 -4.92
C LYS A 30 3.00 -16.59 -5.13
N GLY A 31 3.10 -17.34 -6.23
CA GLY A 31 2.02 -18.25 -6.64
C GLY A 31 0.71 -17.49 -6.82
N ASP A 32 -0.37 -18.00 -6.26
CA ASP A 32 -1.72 -17.37 -6.31
C ASP A 32 -1.94 -16.32 -5.20
N THR A 33 -0.88 -15.90 -4.51
CA THR A 33 -0.95 -14.88 -3.45
C THR A 33 -0.33 -13.56 -3.88
N VAL A 34 -1.10 -12.48 -3.79
CA VAL A 34 -0.62 -11.11 -3.97
C VAL A 34 -0.66 -10.38 -2.64
N TYR A 35 0.48 -9.84 -2.23
CA TYR A 35 0.59 -9.00 -1.06
C TYR A 35 0.68 -7.54 -1.49
N ILE A 36 -0.08 -6.67 -0.84
CA ILE A 36 -0.14 -5.23 -1.12
C ILE A 36 0.11 -4.47 0.17
N TRP A 37 1.19 -3.68 0.22
CA TRP A 37 1.54 -2.80 1.34
C TRP A 37 1.42 -1.35 0.95
N LEU A 38 0.66 -0.56 1.71
CA LEU A 38 0.71 0.90 1.57
C LEU A 38 2.10 1.42 1.94
N SER A 39 2.65 2.30 1.11
CA SER A 39 3.96 2.93 1.33
C SER A 39 3.95 3.86 2.54
N ARG A 40 2.77 4.34 2.95
CA ARG A 40 2.57 5.17 4.14
C ARG A 40 1.46 4.59 5.02
N THR A 41 1.61 4.72 6.33
CA THR A 41 0.54 4.39 7.28
C THR A 41 -0.65 5.35 7.07
N PRO A 42 -1.88 4.84 6.89
CA PRO A 42 -3.07 5.68 6.83
C PRO A 42 -3.23 6.53 8.10
N ARG A 43 -3.83 7.72 7.96
CA ARG A 43 -4.18 8.56 9.12
C ARG A 43 -5.12 7.81 10.07
N ILE A 44 -5.16 8.22 11.34
CA ILE A 44 -6.03 7.56 12.33
C ILE A 44 -7.49 7.58 11.88
N GLY A 45 -8.07 6.38 11.78
CA GLY A 45 -9.44 6.16 11.33
C GLY A 45 -9.63 6.29 9.81
N TRP A 46 -8.57 6.46 9.03
CA TRP A 46 -8.60 6.20 7.59
C TRP A 46 -8.37 4.72 7.34
N GLY A 47 -8.64 4.28 6.12
CA GLY A 47 -8.41 2.92 5.66
C GLY A 47 -8.25 2.88 4.16
N PHE A 48 -8.20 1.68 3.61
CA PHE A 48 -8.17 1.51 2.16
C PHE A 48 -9.02 0.33 1.73
N GLU A 49 -9.53 0.44 0.51
CA GLU A 49 -10.29 -0.60 -0.17
C GLU A 49 -9.47 -1.13 -1.34
N VAL A 50 -9.57 -2.44 -1.57
CA VAL A 50 -8.85 -3.10 -2.66
C VAL A 50 -9.85 -3.58 -3.69
N TYR A 51 -9.57 -3.23 -4.94
CA TYR A 51 -10.30 -3.71 -6.09
C TYR A 51 -9.36 -4.45 -7.03
N ARG A 52 -9.89 -5.48 -7.70
CA ARG A 52 -9.15 -6.26 -8.69
C ARG A 52 -9.96 -6.42 -9.96
N ARG A 53 -9.27 -6.42 -11.09
CA ARG A 53 -9.79 -6.83 -12.39
C ARG A 53 -8.95 -7.97 -12.94
N ALA A 54 -9.57 -9.12 -13.16
CA ALA A 54 -8.92 -10.28 -13.75
C ALA A 54 -8.80 -10.14 -15.29
N PRO A 55 -7.96 -10.96 -15.94
CA PRO A 55 -7.92 -11.03 -17.40
C PRO A 55 -9.29 -11.34 -17.99
N GLY A 56 -9.67 -10.60 -19.04
CA GLY A 56 -10.98 -10.73 -19.68
C GLY A 56 -12.12 -9.99 -18.98
N GLU A 57 -11.96 -9.55 -17.73
CA GLU A 57 -12.96 -8.72 -17.06
C GLU A 57 -12.88 -7.26 -17.50
N ARG A 58 -14.04 -6.62 -17.66
CA ARG A 58 -14.14 -5.19 -17.99
C ARG A 58 -14.03 -4.29 -16.75
N GLU A 59 -14.65 -4.73 -15.67
CA GLU A 59 -14.84 -3.94 -14.45
C GLU A 59 -13.96 -4.40 -13.29
N PHE A 60 -13.70 -3.47 -12.38
CA PHE A 60 -13.01 -3.76 -11.12
C PHE A 60 -14.02 -4.27 -10.08
N ARG A 61 -13.73 -5.43 -9.49
CA ARG A 61 -14.50 -5.99 -8.38
C ARG A 61 -13.85 -5.63 -7.06
N LYS A 62 -14.66 -5.22 -6.06
CA LYS A 62 -14.18 -4.94 -4.70
C LYS A 62 -13.84 -6.27 -4.02
N LEU A 63 -12.64 -6.37 -3.45
CA LEU A 63 -12.17 -7.55 -2.74
C LEU A 63 -12.31 -7.43 -1.22
N THR A 64 -12.27 -6.21 -0.69
CA THR A 64 -12.41 -5.94 0.74
C THR A 64 -13.87 -5.65 1.09
N PRO A 65 -14.56 -6.45 1.92
CA PRO A 65 -15.95 -6.19 2.29
C PRO A 65 -16.08 -4.86 3.05
N GLU A 66 -15.13 -4.60 3.96
CA GLU A 66 -14.97 -3.33 4.67
C GLU A 66 -13.58 -2.73 4.38
N PRO A 67 -13.41 -1.40 4.50
CA PRO A 67 -12.09 -0.80 4.42
C PRO A 67 -11.11 -1.41 5.43
N ILE A 68 -9.91 -1.75 4.98
CA ILE A 68 -8.83 -2.19 5.86
C ILE A 68 -8.35 -0.98 6.67
N ARG A 69 -8.41 -1.09 8.00
CA ARG A 69 -8.03 -0.03 8.95
C ARG A 69 -7.02 -0.57 9.95
N GLY A 70 -6.20 0.33 10.49
CA GLY A 70 -5.29 -0.04 11.58
C GLY A 70 -6.04 -0.25 12.90
N ALA A 71 -5.40 -0.99 13.80
CA ALA A 71 -5.86 -1.23 15.17
C ALA A 71 -6.19 0.09 15.85
N ARG A 72 -7.32 0.17 16.54
CA ARG A 72 -7.89 1.36 17.18
C ARG A 72 -7.50 1.46 18.64
N THR A 73 -7.39 0.33 19.33
CA THR A 73 -7.12 0.26 20.76
C THR A 73 -5.80 -0.46 21.06
N PRO A 74 -5.18 -0.21 22.22
CA PRO A 74 -3.99 -0.93 22.65
C PRO A 74 -4.16 -2.44 22.74
N GLU A 75 -5.35 -2.92 23.12
CA GLU A 75 -5.69 -4.33 23.25
C GLU A 75 -5.73 -5.02 21.88
N GLU A 76 -6.27 -4.35 20.86
CA GLU A 76 -6.22 -4.83 19.48
C GLU A 76 -4.77 -4.99 19.00
N VAL A 77 -3.87 -4.07 19.36
CA VAL A 77 -2.44 -4.18 19.03
C VAL A 77 -1.83 -5.38 19.72
N GLN A 78 -2.03 -5.52 21.02
CA GLN A 78 -1.43 -6.60 21.80
C GLN A 78 -1.91 -7.97 21.32
N SER A 79 -3.21 -8.10 21.06
CA SER A 79 -3.82 -9.31 20.50
C SER A 79 -3.27 -9.65 19.11
N ALA A 80 -3.19 -8.65 18.20
CA ALA A 80 -2.72 -8.88 16.84
C ALA A 80 -1.21 -9.18 16.73
N LEU A 81 -0.39 -8.62 17.63
CA LEU A 81 1.04 -8.89 17.68
C LEU A 81 1.35 -10.22 18.38
N GLY A 82 0.60 -10.58 19.42
CA GLY A 82 0.80 -11.82 20.16
C GLY A 82 2.20 -11.92 20.76
N ASP A 83 2.91 -13.00 20.46
CA ASP A 83 4.29 -13.25 20.88
C ASP A 83 5.29 -12.17 20.37
N LEU A 84 4.99 -11.53 19.24
CA LEU A 84 5.80 -10.44 18.69
C LEU A 84 5.71 -9.15 19.52
N TYR A 85 4.70 -9.02 20.38
CA TYR A 85 4.42 -7.78 21.09
C TYR A 85 5.62 -7.28 21.88
N ARG A 86 6.31 -8.16 22.62
CA ARG A 86 7.46 -7.78 23.45
C ARG A 86 8.59 -7.19 22.59
N TRP A 87 8.93 -7.86 21.49
CA TRP A 87 9.98 -7.39 20.57
C TRP A 87 9.62 -6.04 19.94
N VAL A 88 8.36 -5.84 19.53
CA VAL A 88 7.91 -4.54 18.99
C VAL A 88 7.95 -3.45 20.07
N ALA A 89 7.54 -3.77 21.30
CA ALA A 89 7.59 -2.84 22.42
C ALA A 89 9.03 -2.40 22.72
N GLU A 90 9.97 -3.35 22.78
CA GLU A 90 11.41 -3.07 22.94
C GLU A 90 11.97 -2.23 21.78
N ALA A 91 11.68 -2.59 20.52
CA ALA A 91 12.15 -1.85 19.35
C ALA A 91 11.61 -0.40 19.30
N LEU A 92 10.46 -0.17 19.91
CA LEU A 92 9.84 1.15 20.02
C LEU A 92 10.18 1.86 21.33
N ASP A 93 10.91 1.23 22.26
CA ASP A 93 11.18 1.74 23.60
C ASP A 93 9.88 2.07 24.38
N ALA A 94 8.87 1.19 24.28
CA ALA A 94 7.54 1.39 24.83
C ALA A 94 7.25 0.47 26.02
N ASP A 95 6.82 1.04 27.14
CA ASP A 95 6.59 0.28 28.39
C ASP A 95 5.21 -0.35 28.51
N ASN A 96 4.27 0.05 27.65
CA ASN A 96 2.88 -0.40 27.73
C ASN A 96 2.16 -0.38 26.38
N PRO A 97 1.01 -1.07 26.24
CA PRO A 97 0.27 -1.16 24.98
C PRO A 97 -0.12 0.19 24.39
N PHE A 98 -0.43 1.19 25.23
CA PHE A 98 -0.76 2.53 24.78
C PHE A 98 0.43 3.21 24.12
N GLN A 99 1.62 3.11 24.73
CA GLN A 99 2.85 3.64 24.15
C GLN A 99 3.20 2.94 22.83
N VAL A 100 3.02 1.62 22.73
CA VAL A 100 3.26 0.87 21.48
C VAL A 100 2.37 1.40 20.36
N LEU A 101 1.05 1.47 20.58
CA LEU A 101 0.11 1.98 19.58
C LEU A 101 0.42 3.42 19.18
N ARG A 102 0.71 4.28 20.16
CA ARG A 102 1.05 5.68 19.92
C ARG A 102 2.30 5.79 19.05
N ARG A 103 3.40 5.11 19.42
CA ARG A 103 4.69 5.19 18.74
C ARG A 103 4.64 4.58 17.34
N LEU A 104 3.97 3.44 17.15
CA LEU A 104 3.72 2.85 15.83
C LEU A 104 3.06 3.84 14.85
N ARG A 105 2.18 4.71 15.36
CA ARG A 105 1.45 5.70 14.56
C ARG A 105 2.19 7.02 14.39
N SER A 106 2.87 7.50 15.43
CA SER A 106 3.52 8.82 15.44
C SER A 106 4.91 8.80 14.81
N ASP A 107 5.67 7.72 15.01
CA ASP A 107 6.98 7.52 14.38
C ASP A 107 6.77 6.74 13.07
N SER A 108 6.48 7.48 12.00
CA SER A 108 6.18 6.91 10.69
C SER A 108 7.35 6.12 10.11
N PHE A 109 8.60 6.47 10.46
CA PHE A 109 9.79 5.79 9.99
C PHE A 109 9.93 4.41 10.65
N ARG A 110 9.98 4.37 12.00
CA ARG A 110 10.07 3.09 12.73
C ARG A 110 8.86 2.19 12.45
N GLY A 111 7.65 2.76 12.45
CA GLY A 111 6.44 2.03 12.10
C GLY A 111 6.49 1.43 10.70
N SER A 112 7.04 2.16 9.72
CA SER A 112 7.22 1.64 8.35
C SER A 112 8.22 0.48 8.30
N ILE A 113 9.40 0.63 8.91
CA ILE A 113 10.41 -0.43 8.93
C ILE A 113 9.86 -1.69 9.59
N LEU A 114 9.27 -1.57 10.78
CA LEU A 114 8.71 -2.72 11.50
C LEU A 114 7.60 -3.41 10.70
N SER A 115 6.79 -2.64 9.94
CA SER A 115 5.77 -3.21 9.06
C SER A 115 6.31 -3.99 7.84
N LEU A 116 7.54 -3.69 7.42
CA LEU A 116 8.22 -4.44 6.36
C LEU A 116 8.90 -5.70 6.93
N LEU A 117 9.34 -5.66 8.19
CA LEU A 117 9.97 -6.79 8.86
C LEU A 117 8.95 -7.86 9.29
N ASP A 118 7.77 -7.47 9.74
CA ASP A 118 6.71 -8.43 10.11
C ASP A 118 5.31 -7.95 9.65
N MET A 119 4.61 -8.86 8.98
CA MET A 119 3.27 -8.63 8.43
C MET A 119 2.22 -8.31 9.48
N ARG A 120 2.36 -8.79 10.72
CA ARG A 120 1.44 -8.50 11.81
C ARG A 120 1.49 -7.02 12.18
N VAL A 121 2.67 -6.42 12.16
CA VAL A 121 2.82 -4.96 12.35
C VAL A 121 2.16 -4.21 11.20
N ALA A 122 2.31 -4.67 9.96
CA ALA A 122 1.62 -4.06 8.82
C ALA A 122 0.09 -4.15 8.91
N ARG A 123 -0.46 -5.26 9.42
CA ARG A 123 -1.89 -5.40 9.71
C ARG A 123 -2.35 -4.46 10.81
N VAL A 124 -1.61 -4.39 11.92
CA VAL A 124 -1.87 -3.45 13.02
C VAL A 124 -1.91 -2.00 12.54
N LEU A 125 -1.02 -1.64 11.62
CA LEU A 125 -0.99 -0.30 11.02
C LEU A 125 -2.03 -0.07 9.93
N GLY A 126 -2.80 -1.09 9.54
CA GLY A 126 -3.77 -0.99 8.44
C GLY A 126 -3.09 -0.70 7.10
N ARG A 127 -1.95 -1.34 6.85
CA ARG A 127 -1.13 -1.13 5.65
C ARG A 127 -1.11 -2.33 4.72
N LEU A 128 -1.55 -3.49 5.16
CA LEU A 128 -1.39 -4.74 4.42
C LEU A 128 -2.74 -5.33 4.02
N TYR A 129 -2.84 -5.69 2.74
CA TYR A 129 -3.86 -6.59 2.21
C TYR A 129 -3.20 -7.79 1.54
N VAL A 130 -3.76 -8.99 1.74
CA VAL A 130 -3.27 -10.23 1.14
C VAL A 130 -4.42 -10.83 0.32
N ASP A 131 -4.24 -10.88 -0.99
CA ASP A 131 -5.16 -11.54 -1.91
C ASP A 131 -4.69 -12.97 -2.16
N THR A 132 -5.44 -13.96 -1.68
CA THR A 132 -5.19 -15.39 -1.94
C THR A 132 -6.11 -15.96 -3.01
N THR A 133 -6.85 -15.11 -3.72
CA THR A 133 -7.87 -15.49 -4.70
C THR A 133 -7.47 -15.16 -6.13
N ALA A 134 -6.20 -14.76 -6.34
CA ALA A 134 -5.66 -14.38 -7.63
C ALA A 134 -5.22 -15.64 -8.42
N THR A 135 -6.16 -16.53 -8.70
CA THR A 135 -5.92 -17.84 -9.30
C THR A 135 -5.99 -17.82 -10.83
N GLY A 136 -4.94 -18.31 -11.49
CA GLY A 136 -4.87 -18.44 -12.95
C GLY A 136 -3.84 -17.51 -13.62
N PRO A 137 -3.73 -17.56 -14.96
CA PRO A 137 -2.74 -16.75 -15.67
C PRO A 137 -3.10 -15.26 -15.58
N GLY A 138 -2.11 -14.43 -15.26
CA GLY A 138 -2.25 -12.97 -15.20
C GLY A 138 -2.33 -12.30 -16.59
N PRO A 139 -2.31 -10.95 -16.65
CA PRO A 139 -2.08 -10.02 -15.54
C PRO A 139 -3.37 -9.56 -14.83
N TYR A 140 -3.39 -9.66 -13.52
CA TYR A 140 -4.39 -8.98 -12.68
C TYR A 140 -4.05 -7.50 -12.57
N ARG A 141 -5.07 -6.66 -12.51
CA ARG A 141 -4.91 -5.23 -12.22
C ARG A 141 -5.55 -4.92 -10.88
N TYR A 142 -4.82 -4.22 -10.02
CA TYR A 142 -5.30 -3.78 -8.73
C TYR A 142 -5.53 -2.28 -8.73
N ARG A 143 -6.57 -1.86 -8.01
CA ARG A 143 -6.84 -0.45 -7.71
C ARG A 143 -7.05 -0.34 -6.21
N ILE A 144 -6.29 0.57 -5.59
CA ILE A 144 -6.32 0.84 -4.16
C ILE A 144 -6.97 2.20 -3.96
N VAL A 145 -7.96 2.27 -3.08
CA VAL A 145 -8.71 3.50 -2.82
C VAL A 145 -8.58 3.83 -1.34
N LEU A 146 -8.00 4.98 -1.00
CA LEU A 146 -7.97 5.46 0.38
C LEU A 146 -9.33 6.04 0.76
N VAL A 147 -9.79 5.74 1.98
CA VAL A 147 -11.08 6.22 2.50
C VAL A 147 -10.93 6.80 3.89
N ASP A 148 -11.70 7.86 4.18
CA ASP A 148 -11.73 8.48 5.50
C ASP A 148 -12.59 7.70 6.51
N ARG A 149 -12.83 8.30 7.68
CA ARG A 149 -13.65 7.72 8.77
C ARG A 149 -15.11 7.51 8.36
N LEU A 150 -15.61 8.29 7.41
CA LEU A 150 -16.98 8.22 6.91
C LEU A 150 -17.09 7.37 5.63
N GLY A 151 -15.98 6.77 5.18
CA GLY A 151 -15.95 5.96 3.95
C GLY A 151 -15.84 6.80 2.68
N ARG A 152 -15.55 8.10 2.77
CA ARG A 152 -15.38 8.95 1.59
C ARG A 152 -13.99 8.76 1.01
N GLN A 153 -13.92 8.59 -0.30
CA GLN A 153 -12.65 8.47 -1.02
C GLN A 153 -11.78 9.71 -0.81
N ARG A 154 -10.47 9.46 -0.67
CA ARG A 154 -9.41 10.45 -0.56
C ARG A 154 -8.32 10.12 -1.57
N GLU A 155 -7.69 11.18 -2.09
CA GLU A 155 -6.46 11.10 -2.87
C GLU A 155 -5.24 10.99 -1.95
#